data_AF-A0A1V5DWB9-F1
#
_entry.id   AF-A0A1V5DWB9-F1
#
_cell.length_a   1.000
_cell.length_b   1.000
_cell.length_c   1.000
_cell.angle_alpha   90.00
_cell.angle_beta   90.00
_cell.angle_gamma   90.00
#
_symmetry.space_group_name_H-M   'P 1'
#
loop_
_entity.id
_entity.type
_entity.pdbx_description
1 polymer ?
#
loop_
_entity_poly.entity_id
_entity_poly.type
_entity_poly.pdbx_seq_one_letter_code
_entity_poly.pdbx_strand_id
1 'polypeptide(L)'
;MDVKTLPYPGFPTDLQAQVMVLMALSAGSGTVTETVFENRFMHVAELTRMGADIQVKGNTAVVRGVPKLRGAPVMATDLRASASLILAGLAAEGTTELSRVYHIDRGYERVEKKFSALGADISRVKG
;
A
#
# COMPACT_ATOMS: atom_id res chain seq x y z
N MET A 1 1.02 1.11 -16.43
CA MET A 1 2.42 1.40 -16.03
C MET A 1 3.05 0.10 -15.59
N ASP A 2 4.27 -0.21 -16.02
CA ASP A 2 4.97 -1.42 -15.59
C ASP A 2 6.18 -1.06 -14.71
N VAL A 3 6.30 -1.72 -13.56
CA VAL A 3 7.35 -1.53 -12.58
C VAL A 3 8.08 -2.84 -12.39
N LYS A 4 9.40 -2.83 -12.50
CA LYS A 4 10.26 -3.95 -12.14
C LYS A 4 11.27 -3.49 -11.10
N THR A 5 11.25 -4.11 -9.93
CA THR A 5 12.23 -3.78 -8.89
C THR A 5 13.60 -4.27 -9.30
N LEU A 6 14.65 -3.52 -8.95
CA LEU A 6 16.03 -3.81 -9.31
C LEU A 6 16.95 -3.30 -8.20
N PRO A 7 18.17 -3.84 -8.06
CA PRO A 7 19.22 -3.20 -7.26
C PRO A 7 19.46 -1.75 -7.70
N TYR A 8 19.96 -0.91 -6.80
CA TYR A 8 20.33 0.46 -7.12
C TYR A 8 21.28 0.50 -8.34
N PRO A 9 21.04 1.37 -9.35
CA PRO A 9 20.15 2.54 -9.35
C PRO A 9 18.74 2.30 -9.90
N GLY A 10 18.32 1.04 -10.06
CA GLY A 10 16.97 0.72 -10.56
C GLY A 10 15.85 0.96 -9.55
N PHE A 11 14.62 0.57 -9.91
CA PHE A 11 13.45 0.87 -9.08
C PHE A 11 13.53 0.15 -7.72
N PRO A 12 13.43 0.86 -6.59
CA PRO A 12 13.64 0.27 -5.28
C PRO A 12 12.43 -0.57 -4.86
N THR A 13 12.71 -1.80 -4.47
CA THR A 13 11.74 -2.75 -3.87
C THR A 13 11.00 -2.17 -2.65
N ASP A 14 11.59 -1.20 -1.95
CA ASP A 14 10.98 -0.51 -0.82
C ASP A 14 9.81 0.44 -1.16
N LEU A 15 9.69 0.86 -2.43
CA LEU A 15 8.62 1.72 -2.92
C LEU A 15 7.54 0.96 -3.69
N GLN A 16 7.73 -0.34 -3.89
CA GLN A 16 6.85 -1.19 -4.69
C GLN A 16 5.41 -1.18 -4.15
N ALA A 17 5.22 -1.34 -2.84
CA ALA A 17 3.90 -1.44 -2.23
C ALA A 17 3.10 -0.13 -2.34
N GLN A 18 3.78 1.01 -2.19
CA GLN A 18 3.18 2.34 -2.28
C GLN A 18 2.80 2.68 -3.73
N VAL A 19 3.64 2.33 -4.70
CA VAL A 19 3.33 2.52 -6.13
C VAL A 19 2.18 1.62 -6.57
N MET A 20 2.05 0.42 -6.00
CA MET A 20 0.90 -0.45 -6.28
C MET A 20 -0.44 0.21 -5.90
N VAL A 21 -0.50 0.99 -4.82
CA VAL A 21 -1.70 1.77 -4.45
C VAL A 21 -2.02 2.84 -5.48
N LEU A 22 -1.00 3.57 -5.94
CA LEU A 22 -1.16 4.55 -7.03
C LEU A 22 -1.68 3.88 -8.31
N MET A 23 -1.13 2.72 -8.67
CA MET A 23 -1.57 1.96 -9.84
C MET A 23 -3.03 1.49 -9.69
N ALA A 24 -3.44 1.04 -8.51
CA ALA A 24 -4.80 0.62 -8.22
C ALA A 24 -5.83 1.77 -8.35
N LEU A 25 -5.40 3.02 -8.23
CA LEU A 25 -6.25 4.21 -8.40
C LEU A 25 -6.09 4.89 -9.78
N SER A 26 -5.23 4.35 -10.66
CA SER A 26 -4.96 4.93 -11.98
C SER A 26 -5.96 4.46 -13.04
N ALA A 27 -6.16 5.25 -14.11
CA ALA A 27 -6.97 4.81 -15.26
C ALA A 27 -6.17 3.85 -16.16
N GLY A 28 -6.22 2.55 -15.87
CA GLY A 28 -5.60 1.52 -16.72
C GLY A 28 -5.13 0.30 -15.97
N SER A 29 -4.28 -0.50 -16.61
CA SER A 29 -3.65 -1.66 -15.99
C SER A 29 -2.13 -1.56 -16.06
N GLY A 30 -1.47 -2.33 -15.21
CA GLY A 30 -0.03 -2.37 -15.14
C GLY A 30 0.48 -3.58 -14.39
N THR A 31 1.77 -3.79 -14.43
CA THR A 31 2.43 -4.90 -13.74
C THR A 31 3.47 -4.40 -12.74
N VAL A 32 3.62 -5.14 -11.66
CA VAL A 32 4.67 -4.96 -10.66
C VAL A 32 5.43 -6.28 -10.55
N THR A 33 6.65 -6.33 -11.03
CA THR A 33 7.55 -7.49 -10.92
C THR A 33 8.59 -7.25 -9.84
N GLU A 34 8.60 -8.12 -8.83
CA GLU A 34 9.57 -8.09 -7.75
C GLU A 34 10.74 -9.05 -8.03
N THR A 35 11.98 -8.56 -8.07
CA THR A 35 13.17 -9.39 -8.30
C THR A 35 14.23 -9.31 -7.21
N VAL A 36 14.00 -8.56 -6.14
CA VAL A 36 14.97 -8.34 -5.05
C VAL A 36 14.60 -9.16 -3.81
N PHE A 37 13.30 -9.23 -3.46
CA PHE A 37 12.82 -10.00 -2.31
C PHE A 37 11.68 -10.94 -2.69
N GLU A 38 11.87 -12.22 -2.43
CA GLU A 38 10.80 -13.21 -2.59
C GLU A 38 9.65 -12.92 -1.61
N ASN A 39 8.41 -13.18 -2.05
CA ASN A 39 7.19 -13.07 -1.23
C ASN A 39 6.81 -11.66 -0.73
N ARG A 40 7.19 -10.59 -1.45
CA ARG A 40 6.93 -9.19 -1.04
C ARG A 40 5.49 -8.67 -1.26
N PHE A 41 4.54 -9.52 -1.65
CA PHE A 41 3.17 -9.12 -1.97
C PHE A 41 2.15 -9.32 -0.84
N MET A 42 2.57 -9.43 0.43
CA MET A 42 1.64 -9.66 1.56
C MET A 42 0.56 -8.58 1.71
N HIS A 43 0.85 -7.34 1.30
CA HIS A 43 -0.10 -6.21 1.31
C HIS A 43 -1.25 -6.37 0.31
N VAL A 44 -1.13 -7.24 -0.70
CA VAL A 44 -2.14 -7.38 -1.76
C VAL A 44 -3.48 -7.82 -1.19
N ALA A 45 -3.49 -8.78 -0.24
CA ALA A 45 -4.75 -9.27 0.35
C ALA A 45 -5.54 -8.15 1.07
N GLU A 46 -4.82 -7.23 1.72
CA GLU A 46 -5.40 -6.09 2.43
C GLU A 46 -5.90 -5.01 1.45
N LEU A 47 -5.15 -4.74 0.37
CA LEU A 47 -5.62 -3.85 -0.70
C LEU A 47 -6.84 -4.42 -1.44
N THR A 48 -6.88 -5.73 -1.69
CA THR A 48 -8.04 -6.40 -2.27
C THR A 48 -9.25 -6.33 -1.34
N ARG A 49 -9.06 -6.38 -0.01
CA ARG A 49 -10.15 -6.13 0.96
C ARG A 49 -10.71 -4.71 0.85
N MET A 50 -9.88 -3.74 0.49
CA MET A 50 -10.28 -2.36 0.19
C MET A 50 -10.85 -2.18 -1.23
N GLY A 51 -11.00 -3.26 -2.00
CA GLY A 51 -11.59 -3.24 -3.34
C GLY A 51 -10.61 -3.07 -4.50
N ALA A 52 -9.30 -3.19 -4.27
CA ALA A 52 -8.32 -3.18 -5.36
C ALA A 52 -8.39 -4.46 -6.21
N ASP A 53 -8.28 -4.34 -7.53
CA ASP A 53 -8.19 -5.46 -8.47
C ASP A 53 -6.71 -5.78 -8.75
N ILE A 54 -6.19 -6.78 -8.03
CA ILE A 54 -4.78 -7.18 -8.09
C ILE A 54 -4.70 -8.70 -8.16
N GLN A 55 -3.95 -9.22 -9.13
CA GLN A 55 -3.71 -10.65 -9.30
C GLN A 55 -2.22 -10.95 -9.23
N VAL A 56 -1.81 -11.80 -8.29
CA VAL A 56 -0.41 -12.19 -8.13
C VAL A 56 -0.14 -13.54 -8.81
N LYS A 57 0.88 -13.59 -9.66
CA LYS A 57 1.40 -14.80 -10.31
C LYS A 57 2.90 -14.88 -10.13
N GLY A 58 3.35 -15.77 -9.24
CA GLY A 58 4.75 -15.87 -8.87
C GLY A 58 5.25 -14.56 -8.25
N ASN A 59 6.27 -13.97 -8.85
CA ASN A 59 6.86 -12.70 -8.42
C ASN A 59 6.30 -11.47 -9.17
N THR A 60 5.19 -11.61 -9.91
CA THR A 60 4.57 -10.51 -10.64
C THR A 60 3.13 -10.31 -10.19
N ALA A 61 2.74 -9.08 -9.91
CA ALA A 61 1.37 -8.67 -9.67
C ALA A 61 0.83 -7.87 -10.85
N VAL A 62 -0.33 -8.25 -11.38
CA VAL A 62 -1.09 -7.47 -12.35
C VAL A 62 -2.07 -6.62 -11.56
N VAL A 63 -1.99 -5.30 -11.73
CA VAL A 63 -2.85 -4.32 -11.05
C VAL A 63 -3.76 -3.69 -12.10
N ARG A 64 -5.07 -3.78 -11.88
CA ARG A 64 -6.07 -3.08 -12.68
C ARG A 64 -6.64 -1.95 -11.84
N GLY A 65 -6.60 -0.76 -12.40
CA GLY A 65 -7.13 0.43 -11.79
C GLY A 65 -8.62 0.31 -11.53
N VAL A 66 -9.04 0.73 -10.34
CA VAL A 66 -10.43 0.80 -9.92
C VAL A 66 -10.84 2.26 -9.73
N PRO A 67 -12.12 2.61 -9.91
CA PRO A 67 -12.56 4.00 -9.75
C PRO A 67 -12.32 4.55 -8.33
N LYS A 68 -12.32 3.66 -7.33
CA LYS A 68 -12.15 4.01 -5.92
C LYS A 68 -11.83 2.78 -5.08
N LEU A 69 -11.12 3.03 -3.98
CA LEU A 69 -11.01 2.09 -2.87
C LEU A 69 -12.10 2.38 -1.83
N ARG A 70 -12.41 1.40 -0.99
CA ARG A 70 -13.35 1.52 0.12
C ARG A 70 -12.65 1.29 1.44
N GLY A 71 -13.05 2.06 2.43
CA GLY A 71 -12.60 1.89 3.80
C GLY A 71 -12.94 0.50 4.32
N ALA A 72 -11.98 -0.12 5.00
CA ALA A 72 -12.11 -1.47 5.56
C ALA A 72 -11.19 -1.62 6.79
N PRO A 73 -11.47 -2.59 7.67
CA PRO A 73 -10.50 -3.03 8.67
C PRO A 73 -9.35 -3.79 7.97
N VAL A 74 -8.13 -3.30 8.15
CA VAL A 74 -6.92 -3.84 7.54
C VAL A 74 -5.80 -4.03 8.56
N MET A 75 -4.88 -4.94 8.27
CA MET A 75 -3.76 -5.28 9.16
C MET A 75 -2.41 -5.02 8.52
N ALA A 76 -1.57 -4.25 9.22
CA ALA A 76 -0.17 -4.10 8.88
C ALA A 76 0.60 -5.43 9.00
N THR A 77 1.34 -5.80 7.95
CA THR A 77 2.18 -7.02 7.92
C THR A 77 3.68 -6.72 8.04
N ASP A 78 4.11 -5.56 7.55
CA ASP A 78 5.49 -5.09 7.58
C ASP A 78 5.53 -3.55 7.42
N LEU A 79 6.73 -2.96 7.48
CA LEU A 79 6.90 -1.51 7.41
C LEU A 79 6.36 -0.89 6.10
N ARG A 80 6.67 -1.48 4.94
CA ARG A 80 6.32 -0.90 3.63
C ARG A 80 4.86 -1.19 3.27
N ALA A 81 4.36 -2.37 3.63
CA ALA A 81 2.94 -2.70 3.57
C ALA A 81 2.10 -1.75 4.45
N SER A 82 2.57 -1.42 5.66
CA SER A 82 1.86 -0.47 6.52
C SER A 82 1.75 0.91 5.87
N ALA A 83 2.85 1.38 5.26
CA ALA A 83 2.86 2.67 4.58
C ALA A 83 1.90 2.69 3.38
N SER A 84 1.82 1.60 2.61
CA SER A 84 0.86 1.51 1.50
C SER A 84 -0.59 1.50 1.98
N LEU A 85 -0.90 0.81 3.08
CA LEU A 85 -2.26 0.80 3.65
C LEU A 85 -2.70 2.16 4.20
N ILE A 86 -1.78 2.97 4.74
CA ILE A 86 -2.08 4.37 5.09
C ILE A 86 -2.47 5.14 3.82
N LEU A 87 -1.68 5.05 2.74
CA LEU A 87 -1.98 5.75 1.49
C LEU A 87 -3.32 5.29 0.88
N ALA A 88 -3.58 3.98 0.89
CA ALA A 88 -4.84 3.42 0.43
C ALA A 88 -6.02 3.93 1.26
N GLY A 89 -5.86 4.00 2.59
CA GLY A 89 -6.88 4.52 3.50
C GLY A 89 -7.19 5.99 3.28
N LEU A 90 -6.17 6.82 3.05
CA LEU A 90 -6.32 8.25 2.76
C LEU A 90 -7.06 8.52 1.44
N ALA A 91 -6.98 7.60 0.48
CA ALA A 91 -7.63 7.72 -0.83
C ALA A 91 -8.96 6.95 -0.93
N ALA A 92 -9.35 6.20 0.10
CA ALA A 92 -10.55 5.38 0.09
C ALA A 92 -11.80 6.19 0.47
N GLU A 93 -12.96 5.76 -0.03
CA GLU A 93 -14.24 6.24 0.48
C GLU A 93 -14.61 5.53 1.80
N GLY A 94 -15.00 6.32 2.81
CA GLY A 94 -15.37 5.81 4.13
C GLY A 94 -14.17 5.73 5.08
N THR A 95 -14.29 4.92 6.13
CA THR A 95 -13.28 4.84 7.19
C THR A 95 -12.45 3.57 7.06
N THR A 96 -11.12 3.72 7.08
CA THR A 96 -10.17 2.60 7.14
C THR A 96 -9.62 2.46 8.55
N GLU A 97 -9.73 1.27 9.14
CA GLU A 97 -9.15 0.97 10.45
C GLU A 97 -7.88 0.14 10.27
N LEU A 98 -6.71 0.75 10.46
CA LEU A 98 -5.42 0.08 10.34
C LEU A 98 -4.95 -0.45 11.70
N SER A 99 -4.90 -1.77 11.83
CA SER A 99 -4.39 -2.47 13.02
C SER A 99 -2.91 -2.85 12.90
N ARG A 100 -2.29 -3.23 14.03
CA ARG A 100 -0.87 -3.65 14.13
C ARG A 100 0.15 -2.57 13.69
N VAL A 101 -0.16 -1.32 14.02
CA VAL A 101 0.64 -0.13 13.67
C VAL A 101 2.07 -0.10 14.23
N TYR A 102 2.46 -1.02 15.12
CA TYR A 102 3.86 -1.14 15.57
C TYR A 102 4.84 -1.39 14.40
N HIS A 103 4.37 -1.95 13.27
CA HIS A 103 5.19 -2.09 12.07
C HIS A 103 5.54 -0.74 11.43
N ILE A 104 4.63 0.24 11.41
CA ILE A 104 4.88 1.56 10.81
C ILE A 104 5.83 2.39 11.67
N ASP A 105 5.74 2.23 13.00
CA ASP A 105 6.54 2.98 13.97
C ASP A 105 8.05 2.67 13.86
N ARG A 106 8.41 1.53 13.25
CA ARG A 106 9.81 1.14 12.98
C ARG A 106 10.52 2.00 11.93
N GLY A 107 9.79 2.78 11.12
CA GLY A 107 10.39 3.55 10.03
C GLY A 107 9.71 4.89 9.72
N TYR A 108 8.54 5.17 10.28
CA TYR A 108 7.88 6.46 10.14
C TYR A 108 7.48 7.00 11.50
N GLU A 109 8.27 7.94 12.01
CA GLU A 109 7.96 8.62 13.26
C GLU A 109 6.70 9.50 13.11
N ARG A 110 5.72 9.28 14.00
CA ARG A 110 4.50 10.11 14.15
C ARG A 110 3.83 10.40 12.81
N VAL A 111 3.70 9.36 12.00
CA VAL A 111 3.20 9.45 10.62
C VAL A 111 1.80 10.05 10.56
N GLU A 112 0.95 9.75 11.55
CA GLU A 112 -0.38 10.32 11.67
C GLU A 112 -0.30 11.84 11.81
N LYS A 113 0.59 12.37 12.65
CA LYS A 113 0.73 13.83 12.84
C LYS A 113 1.22 14.52 11.58
N LYS A 114 2.13 13.88 10.84
CA LYS A 114 2.67 14.43 9.58
C LYS A 114 1.57 14.52 8.51
N PHE A 115 0.74 13.49 8.39
CA PHE A 115 -0.39 13.53 7.46
C PHE A 115 -1.50 14.47 7.93
N SER A 116 -1.85 14.50 9.23
CA SER A 116 -2.81 15.48 9.76
C SER A 116 -2.36 16.91 9.53
N ALA A 117 -1.06 17.21 9.64
CA ALA A 117 -0.50 18.53 9.33
C ALA A 117 -0.62 18.90 7.84
N LEU A 118 -0.80 17.93 6.95
CA LEU A 118 -1.10 18.12 5.53
C LEU A 118 -2.62 18.17 5.24
N GLY A 119 -3.47 18.08 6.27
CA GLY A 119 -4.93 18.13 6.14
C GLY A 119 -5.62 16.78 6.01
N ALA A 120 -4.92 15.66 6.21
CA ALA A 120 -5.54 14.35 6.22
C ALA A 120 -6.39 14.13 7.48
N ASP A 121 -7.58 13.56 7.30
CA ASP A 121 -8.39 13.03 8.41
C ASP A 121 -7.86 11.66 8.84
N ILE A 122 -6.85 11.71 9.71
CA ILE A 122 -6.20 10.53 10.27
C ILE A 122 -5.92 10.78 11.75
N SER A 123 -6.18 9.77 12.56
CA SER A 123 -5.89 9.80 13.99
C SER A 123 -5.37 8.45 14.45
N ARG A 124 -4.53 8.47 15.49
CA ARG A 124 -4.13 7.25 16.20
C ARG A 124 -4.97 7.13 17.46
N VAL A 125 -5.74 6.07 17.54
CA VAL A 125 -6.56 5.72 18.71
C VAL A 125 -5.86 4.65 19.53
N LYS A 126 -6.09 4.66 20.85
CA LYS A 126 -5.71 3.53 21.70
C LYS A 126 -6.79 2.46 21.55
N GLY A 127 -6.37 1.26 21.16
CA GLY A 127 -7.19 0.05 21.25
C GLY A 127 -7.18 -0.52 22.67
#